data_AF-A0A5M4D903-F1
#
_entry.id   AF-A0A5M4D903-F1
#
_cell.length_a   1.000
_cell.length_b   1.000
_cell.length_c   1.000
_cell.angle_alpha   90.00
_cell.angle_beta   90.00
_cell.angle_gamma   90.00
#
_symmetry.space_group_name_H-M   'P 1'
#
loop_
_entity.id
_entity.type
_entity.pdbx_description
1 polymer ?
#
loop_
_entity_poly.entity_id
_entity_poly.type
_entity_poly.pdbx_seq_one_letter_code
_entity_poly.pdbx_strand_id
1 'polypeptide(L)'
;MGIKSASTKKASTNDPYLLPAIVGGAVLVGTLPVLMGAILTLTPKTQPTEHRYAAQAAALGVSPVAIELGEASFRVACASCHGVDARGVPHLGKPLRNSAFVQSSTPEALLAVVERGRAPGEAGNTTGILMPARGGRTDLSDADLGNIIAYVRSLQEPGQPTASLDNWAKPLVVASPAGGAPSGPEAALFVASCSSCHGADGGGVEGLGKSLKDSER
;
A
#
# COMPACT_ATOMS: atom_id res chain seq x y z
N MET A 1 -87.95 -17.96 -20.08
CA MET A 1 -86.93 -17.45 -21.03
C MET A 1 -87.02 -15.94 -21.08
N GLY A 2 -85.93 -15.21 -20.79
CA GLY A 2 -85.90 -13.74 -20.89
C GLY A 2 -84.49 -13.20 -20.68
N ILE A 3 -83.70 -13.20 -21.76
CA ILE A 3 -82.33 -12.66 -21.80
C ILE A 3 -82.35 -11.14 -21.63
N LYS A 4 -81.79 -10.63 -20.53
CA LYS A 4 -81.51 -9.20 -20.35
C LYS A 4 -80.24 -8.86 -21.12
N SER A 5 -80.38 -8.04 -22.15
CA SER A 5 -79.26 -7.50 -22.93
C SER A 5 -78.46 -6.51 -22.09
N ALA A 6 -77.16 -6.78 -21.88
CA ALA A 6 -76.24 -5.88 -21.20
C ALA A 6 -75.86 -4.73 -22.15
N SER A 7 -76.19 -3.51 -21.76
CA SER A 7 -75.82 -2.28 -22.46
C SER A 7 -74.30 -2.08 -22.37
N THR A 8 -73.60 -2.28 -23.48
CA THR A 8 -72.18 -1.95 -23.62
C THR A 8 -72.01 -0.42 -23.61
N LYS A 9 -71.37 0.12 -22.56
CA LYS A 9 -70.93 1.52 -22.55
C LYS A 9 -69.87 1.69 -23.65
N LYS A 10 -70.24 2.39 -24.72
CA LYS A 10 -69.31 2.83 -25.77
C LYS A 10 -68.31 3.79 -25.13
N ALA A 11 -67.03 3.42 -25.11
CA ALA A 11 -65.96 4.28 -24.61
C ALA A 11 -65.99 5.61 -25.38
N SER A 12 -65.96 6.73 -24.65
CA SER A 12 -65.97 8.08 -25.20
C SER A 12 -64.70 8.31 -26.02
N THR A 13 -64.85 8.51 -27.33
CA THR A 13 -63.73 8.64 -28.29
C THR A 13 -63.05 10.01 -28.27
N ASN A 14 -63.43 10.90 -27.35
CA ASN A 14 -62.98 12.30 -27.33
C ASN A 14 -62.28 12.68 -26.02
N ASP A 15 -61.71 11.73 -25.28
CA ASP A 15 -60.90 12.06 -24.11
C ASP A 15 -59.52 12.57 -24.58
N PRO A 16 -59.23 13.88 -24.45
CA PRO A 16 -57.97 14.46 -24.92
C PRO A 16 -56.76 13.95 -24.13
N TYR A 17 -56.97 13.26 -23.01
CA TYR A 17 -55.93 12.68 -22.18
C TYR A 17 -55.65 11.20 -22.47
N LEU A 18 -56.53 10.52 -23.20
CA LEU A 18 -56.39 9.09 -23.49
C LEU A 18 -55.19 8.81 -24.39
N LEU A 19 -55.01 9.60 -25.46
CA LEU A 19 -53.89 9.46 -26.38
C LEU A 19 -52.53 9.75 -25.70
N PRO A 20 -52.33 10.89 -24.98
CA PRO A 20 -51.07 11.12 -24.27
C PRO A 20 -50.84 10.13 -23.12
N ALA A 21 -51.87 9.60 -22.47
CA ALA A 21 -51.73 8.54 -21.46
C ALA A 21 -51.25 7.21 -22.05
N ILE A 22 -51.78 6.81 -23.22
CA ILE A 22 -51.33 5.60 -23.93
C ILE A 22 -49.89 5.77 -24.42
N VAL A 23 -49.55 6.93 -25.00
CA VAL A 23 -48.19 7.22 -25.48
C VAL A 23 -47.20 7.28 -24.31
N GLY A 24 -47.55 7.94 -23.20
CA GLY A 24 -46.71 8.00 -21.99
C GLY A 24 -46.50 6.61 -21.36
N GLY A 25 -47.55 5.78 -21.31
CA GLY A 25 -47.46 4.40 -20.82
C GLY A 25 -46.60 3.50 -21.72
N ALA A 26 -46.73 3.61 -23.04
CA ALA A 26 -45.95 2.84 -24.00
C ALA A 26 -44.45 3.21 -23.97
N VAL A 27 -44.12 4.49 -23.78
CA VAL A 27 -42.74 4.94 -23.62
C VAL A 27 -42.14 4.38 -22.33
N LEU A 28 -42.88 4.40 -21.21
CA LEU A 28 -42.39 3.87 -19.94
C LEU A 28 -42.15 2.35 -20.01
N VAL A 29 -43.09 1.59 -20.59
CA VAL A 29 -43.00 0.11 -20.71
C VAL A 29 -41.97 -0.32 -21.76
N GLY A 30 -41.72 0.49 -22.80
CA GLY A 30 -40.70 0.19 -23.81
C GLY A 30 -39.28 0.53 -23.36
N THR A 31 -39.11 1.59 -22.56
CA THR A 31 -37.78 2.06 -22.14
C THR A 31 -37.26 1.37 -20.89
N LEU A 32 -38.13 0.99 -19.94
CA LEU A 32 -37.71 0.28 -18.71
C LEU A 32 -36.98 -1.05 -18.97
N PRO A 33 -37.48 -1.96 -19.83
CA PRO A 33 -36.80 -3.23 -20.13
C PRO A 33 -35.46 -3.01 -20.84
N VAL A 34 -35.37 -1.97 -21.69
CA VAL A 34 -34.13 -1.62 -22.41
C VAL A 34 -33.09 -1.05 -21.44
N LEU A 35 -33.48 -0.15 -20.53
CA LEU A 35 -32.60 0.33 -19.47
C LEU A 35 -32.18 -0.80 -18.52
N MET A 36 -33.10 -1.69 -18.14
CA MET A 36 -32.80 -2.80 -17.23
C MET A 36 -31.91 -3.86 -17.89
N GLY A 37 -32.10 -4.12 -19.19
CA GLY A 37 -31.20 -4.95 -20.00
C GLY A 37 -29.81 -4.35 -20.16
N ALA A 38 -29.71 -3.03 -20.38
CA ALA A 38 -28.44 -2.33 -20.43
C ALA A 38 -27.69 -2.41 -19.10
N ILE A 39 -28.37 -2.23 -17.97
CA ILE A 39 -27.77 -2.34 -16.62
C ILE A 39 -27.23 -3.77 -16.38
N LEU A 40 -27.90 -4.81 -16.87
CA LEU A 40 -27.40 -6.20 -16.78
C LEU A 40 -26.15 -6.46 -17.63
N THR A 41 -25.98 -5.77 -18.76
CA THR A 41 -24.78 -5.89 -19.60
C THR A 41 -23.61 -5.01 -19.18
N LEU A 42 -23.88 -3.98 -18.35
CA LEU A 42 -22.87 -3.09 -17.78
C LEU A 42 -22.38 -3.54 -16.40
N THR A 43 -22.80 -4.70 -15.88
CA THR A 43 -22.16 -5.25 -14.68
C THR A 43 -20.69 -5.53 -15.01
N PRO A 44 -19.73 -4.82 -14.37
CA PRO A 44 -18.32 -5.12 -14.57
C PRO A 44 -18.15 -6.60 -14.22
N LYS A 45 -17.62 -7.38 -15.17
CA LYS A 45 -17.23 -8.77 -14.95
C LYS A 45 -16.40 -8.77 -13.66
N THR A 46 -16.90 -9.41 -12.59
CA THR A 46 -16.17 -9.52 -11.33
C THR A 46 -14.86 -10.20 -11.65
N GLN A 47 -13.80 -9.40 -11.80
CA GLN A 47 -12.46 -9.94 -11.92
C GLN A 47 -12.21 -10.70 -10.63
N PRO A 48 -11.62 -11.91 -10.68
CA PRO A 48 -11.15 -12.56 -9.48
C PRO A 48 -10.37 -11.51 -8.69
N THR A 49 -10.74 -11.25 -7.45
CA THR A 49 -10.00 -10.32 -6.60
C THR A 49 -8.62 -10.94 -6.40
N GLU A 50 -7.67 -10.57 -7.27
CA GLU A 50 -6.30 -11.02 -7.12
C GLU A 50 -5.77 -10.36 -5.84
N HIS A 51 -5.69 -11.16 -4.78
CA HIS A 51 -5.15 -10.71 -3.51
C HIS A 51 -3.69 -10.30 -3.71
N ARG A 52 -3.32 -9.12 -3.23
CA ARG A 52 -2.00 -8.51 -3.48
C ARG A 52 -0.84 -9.40 -3.02
N TYR A 53 -1.09 -10.26 -2.04
CA TYR A 53 -0.10 -11.15 -1.44
C TYR A 53 -0.27 -12.62 -1.81
N ALA A 54 -1.00 -12.95 -2.88
CA ALA A 54 -1.32 -14.35 -3.21
C ALA A 54 -0.08 -15.26 -3.29
N ALA A 55 1.00 -14.80 -3.93
CA ALA A 55 2.24 -15.58 -4.07
C ALA A 55 2.95 -15.78 -2.72
N GLN A 56 3.07 -14.72 -1.92
CA GLN A 56 3.71 -14.76 -0.60
C GLN A 56 2.89 -15.63 0.36
N ALA A 57 1.56 -15.52 0.31
CA ALA A 57 0.64 -16.31 1.09
C ALA A 57 0.80 -17.80 0.81
N ALA A 58 0.86 -18.18 -0.48
CA ALA A 58 1.12 -19.55 -0.90
C ALA A 58 2.48 -20.07 -0.41
N ALA A 59 3.54 -19.26 -0.52
CA ALA A 59 4.87 -19.63 -0.04
C ALA A 59 4.94 -19.81 1.49
N LEU A 60 4.16 -19.04 2.24
CA LEU A 60 4.12 -19.09 3.70
C LEU A 60 3.08 -20.07 4.27
N GLY A 61 2.20 -20.62 3.42
CA GLY A 61 1.09 -21.48 3.87
C GLY A 61 0.03 -20.75 4.68
N VAL A 62 -0.22 -19.47 4.38
CA VAL A 62 -1.20 -18.62 5.08
C VAL A 62 -2.22 -18.04 4.10
N SER A 63 -3.29 -17.42 4.62
CA SER A 63 -4.27 -16.70 3.78
C SER A 63 -3.69 -15.38 3.28
N PRO A 64 -3.92 -14.98 2.01
CA PRO A 64 -3.59 -13.65 1.52
C PRO A 64 -4.27 -12.54 2.33
N VAL A 65 -5.50 -12.78 2.79
CA VAL A 65 -6.26 -11.85 3.64
C VAL A 65 -5.56 -11.64 4.99
N ALA A 66 -4.93 -12.68 5.56
CA ALA A 66 -4.18 -12.54 6.81
C ALA A 66 -2.99 -11.58 6.64
N ILE A 67 -2.31 -11.63 5.50
CA ILE A 67 -1.22 -10.70 5.17
C ILE A 67 -1.75 -9.28 4.96
N GLU A 68 -2.88 -9.11 4.26
CA GLU A 68 -3.52 -7.80 4.03
C GLU A 68 -3.98 -7.14 5.35
N LEU A 69 -4.59 -7.91 6.24
CA LEU A 69 -4.95 -7.45 7.60
C LEU A 69 -3.69 -7.13 8.42
N GLY A 70 -2.66 -7.96 8.31
CA GLY A 70 -1.38 -7.77 8.97
C GLY A 70 -0.70 -6.46 8.59
N GLU A 71 -0.73 -6.11 7.31
CA GLU A 71 -0.23 -4.82 6.83
C GLU A 71 -1.02 -3.65 7.38
N ALA A 72 -2.36 -3.74 7.40
CA ALA A 72 -3.21 -2.69 7.93
C ALA A 72 -2.86 -2.42 9.41
N SER A 73 -2.74 -3.48 10.22
CA SER A 73 -2.33 -3.37 11.63
C SER A 73 -0.89 -2.87 11.78
N PHE A 74 0.04 -3.35 10.95
CA PHE A 74 1.44 -2.90 10.94
C PHE A 74 1.56 -1.40 10.64
N ARG A 75 0.81 -0.89 9.66
CA ARG A 75 0.82 0.53 9.29
C ARG A 75 0.40 1.44 10.42
N VAL A 76 -0.49 0.98 11.29
CA VAL A 76 -0.98 1.78 12.42
C VAL A 76 -0.09 1.62 13.66
N ALA A 77 0.43 0.41 13.92
CA ALA A 77 1.12 0.11 15.18
C ALA A 77 2.65 0.17 15.10
N CYS A 78 3.25 -0.05 13.91
CA CYS A 78 4.68 -0.32 13.79
C CYS A 78 5.39 0.64 12.83
N ALA A 79 4.70 1.14 11.81
CA ALA A 79 5.30 1.92 10.73
C ALA A 79 5.93 3.25 11.16
N SER A 80 5.49 3.85 12.27
CA SER A 80 6.08 5.09 12.79
C SER A 80 7.57 4.91 13.16
N CYS A 81 7.94 3.73 13.64
CA CYS A 81 9.32 3.43 14.03
C CYS A 81 10.03 2.57 12.97
N HIS A 82 9.33 1.60 12.37
CA HIS A 82 9.91 0.66 11.40
C HIS A 82 9.74 1.08 9.93
N GLY A 83 9.17 2.27 9.68
CA GLY A 83 8.90 2.80 8.35
C GLY A 83 7.64 2.19 7.71
N VAL A 84 6.99 2.96 6.84
CA VAL A 84 5.74 2.56 6.16
C VAL A 84 5.89 1.29 5.34
N ASP A 85 7.06 1.08 4.73
CA ASP A 85 7.38 -0.10 3.93
C ASP A 85 8.24 -1.12 4.67
N ALA A 86 8.30 -1.00 6.01
CA ALA A 86 9.12 -1.82 6.89
C ALA A 86 10.64 -1.76 6.58
N ARG A 87 11.10 -0.70 5.92
CA ARG A 87 12.53 -0.46 5.59
C ARG A 87 13.32 0.13 6.76
N GLY A 88 12.66 0.39 7.88
CA GLY A 88 13.25 0.98 9.07
C GLY A 88 13.38 2.50 8.99
N VAL A 89 13.69 3.10 10.14
CA VAL A 89 13.94 4.53 10.30
C VAL A 89 15.30 4.67 11.01
N PRO A 90 16.28 5.36 10.40
CA PRO A 90 17.59 5.57 11.01
C PRO A 90 17.49 6.09 12.45
N HIS A 91 18.31 5.53 13.33
CA HIS A 91 18.36 5.85 14.76
C HIS A 91 17.04 5.62 15.55
N LEU A 92 16.07 4.91 14.97
CA LEU A 92 14.79 4.63 15.63
C LEU A 92 14.41 3.13 15.54
N GLY A 93 13.97 2.66 14.38
CA GLY A 93 13.52 1.27 14.21
C GLY A 93 14.25 0.56 13.08
N LYS A 94 14.62 -0.71 13.31
CA LYS A 94 15.33 -1.55 12.35
C LYS A 94 14.49 -1.89 11.11
N PRO A 95 15.13 -2.20 9.96
CA PRO A 95 14.41 -2.75 8.82
C PRO A 95 13.85 -4.12 9.18
N LEU A 96 12.59 -4.35 8.83
CA LEU A 96 11.92 -5.64 8.95
C LEU A 96 11.74 -6.31 7.58
N ARG A 97 11.70 -5.53 6.48
CA ARG A 97 11.81 -6.05 5.10
C ARG A 97 13.21 -6.61 4.86
N ASN A 98 13.29 -7.79 4.24
CA ASN A 98 14.54 -8.52 3.99
C ASN A 98 15.46 -8.57 5.23
N SER A 99 14.90 -8.75 6.42
CA SER A 99 15.62 -8.74 7.70
C SER A 99 16.20 -10.10 8.03
N ALA A 100 17.50 -10.17 8.32
CA ALA A 100 18.15 -11.41 8.75
C ALA A 100 17.49 -12.02 10.01
N PHE A 101 17.09 -11.16 10.96
CA PHE A 101 16.39 -11.59 12.16
C PHE A 101 15.03 -12.23 11.84
N VAL A 102 14.25 -11.62 10.95
CA VAL A 102 12.94 -12.17 10.54
C VAL A 102 13.10 -13.49 9.80
N GLN A 103 14.09 -13.60 8.91
CA GLN A 103 14.33 -14.81 8.11
C GLN A 103 14.83 -16.00 8.95
N SER A 104 15.60 -15.73 10.00
CA SER A 104 16.16 -16.78 10.88
C SER A 104 15.27 -17.14 12.07
N SER A 105 14.21 -16.38 12.34
CA SER A 105 13.33 -16.61 13.49
C SER A 105 12.13 -17.49 13.12
N THR A 106 11.69 -18.30 14.08
CA THR A 106 10.39 -19.00 13.95
C THR A 106 9.23 -18.01 14.15
N PRO A 107 8.02 -18.32 13.64
CA PRO A 107 6.84 -17.49 13.86
C PRO A 107 6.55 -17.22 15.34
N GLU A 108 6.75 -18.23 16.19
CA GLU A 108 6.51 -18.16 17.64
C GLU A 108 7.54 -17.23 18.32
N ALA A 109 8.80 -17.30 17.89
CA ALA A 109 9.84 -16.41 18.37
C ALA A 109 9.57 -14.95 17.99
N LEU A 110 9.09 -14.71 16.76
CA LEU A 110 8.69 -13.38 16.32
C LEU A 110 7.48 -12.87 17.10
N LEU A 111 6.45 -13.71 17.28
CA LEU A 111 5.26 -13.39 18.05
C LEU A 111 5.64 -12.99 19.48
N ALA A 112 6.49 -13.79 20.14
CA ALA A 112 6.95 -13.52 21.51
C ALA A 112 7.73 -12.20 21.63
N VAL A 113 8.44 -11.77 20.58
CA VAL A 113 9.12 -10.47 20.54
C VAL A 113 8.13 -9.33 20.37
N VAL A 114 7.16 -9.46 19.46
CA VAL A 114 6.15 -8.42 19.23
C VAL A 114 5.23 -8.28 20.43
N GLU A 115 4.83 -9.39 21.05
CA GLU A 115 3.92 -9.40 22.18
C GLU A 115 4.48 -8.68 23.40
N ARG A 116 5.73 -8.99 23.79
CA ARG A 116 6.38 -8.40 24.97
C ARG A 116 7.10 -7.09 24.69
N GLY A 117 7.49 -6.87 23.44
CA GLY A 117 8.47 -5.84 23.10
C GLY A 117 9.89 -6.20 23.56
N ARG A 118 10.78 -5.21 23.54
CA ARG A 118 12.16 -5.30 24.02
C ARG A 118 12.57 -3.99 24.70
N ALA A 119 12.98 -4.07 25.97
CA ALA A 119 13.49 -2.92 26.70
C ALA A 119 14.87 -2.44 26.17
N PRO A 120 15.25 -1.16 26.38
CA PRO A 120 16.54 -0.60 25.92
C PRO A 120 17.79 -1.41 26.30
N GLY A 121 17.81 -2.01 27.49
CA GLY A 121 18.98 -2.74 28.02
C GLY A 121 18.99 -4.23 27.74
N GLU A 122 18.00 -4.76 27.02
CA GLU A 122 17.97 -6.19 26.69
C GLU A 122 19.02 -6.53 25.63
N ALA A 123 19.72 -7.66 25.78
CA ALA A 123 20.79 -8.07 24.87
C ALA A 123 20.37 -8.14 23.40
N GLY A 124 19.12 -8.46 23.11
CA GLY A 124 18.60 -8.50 21.74
C GLY A 124 18.03 -7.17 21.23
N ASN A 125 18.07 -6.10 22.04
CA ASN A 125 17.79 -4.74 21.62
C ASN A 125 19.11 -4.04 21.27
N THR A 126 19.42 -3.99 19.98
CA THR A 126 20.67 -3.38 19.49
C THR A 126 20.51 -1.92 19.07
N THR A 127 19.30 -1.34 19.16
CA THR A 127 19.11 0.12 18.95
C THR A 127 19.20 0.90 20.25
N GLY A 128 19.00 0.26 21.41
CA GLY A 128 18.87 0.92 22.70
C GLY A 128 17.57 1.73 22.84
N ILE A 129 16.67 1.65 21.86
CA ILE A 129 15.36 2.30 21.89
C ILE A 129 14.32 1.27 22.31
N LEU A 130 13.42 1.65 23.22
CA LEU A 130 12.33 0.78 23.65
C LEU A 130 11.49 0.34 22.45
N MET A 131 11.41 -0.97 22.21
CA MET A 131 10.37 -1.55 21.35
C MET A 131 9.18 -1.89 22.26
N PRO A 132 8.07 -1.13 22.20
CA PRO A 132 6.95 -1.36 23.11
C PRO A 132 6.24 -2.68 22.81
N ALA A 133 5.72 -3.31 23.87
CA ALA A 133 4.82 -4.46 23.76
C ALA A 133 3.66 -4.14 22.81
N ARG A 134 3.39 -5.04 21.86
CA ARG A 134 2.33 -4.91 20.86
C ARG A 134 2.34 -3.57 20.11
N GLY A 135 3.52 -2.99 19.87
CA GLY A 135 3.63 -1.67 19.22
C GLY A 135 3.03 -0.52 20.05
N GLY A 136 2.91 -0.69 21.37
CA GLY A 136 2.27 0.28 22.25
C GLY A 136 0.74 0.26 22.20
N ARG A 137 0.15 -0.76 21.55
CA ARG A 137 -1.29 -0.91 21.39
C ARG A 137 -1.83 -2.05 22.25
N THR A 138 -2.68 -1.71 23.21
CA THR A 138 -3.34 -2.69 24.09
C THR A 138 -4.56 -3.36 23.45
N ASP A 139 -5.06 -2.81 22.35
CA ASP A 139 -6.23 -3.32 21.62
C ASP A 139 -5.88 -4.36 20.55
N LEU A 140 -4.60 -4.57 20.24
CA LEU A 140 -4.20 -5.64 19.32
C LEU A 140 -4.40 -7.00 19.99
N SER A 141 -5.23 -7.82 19.36
CA SER A 141 -5.45 -9.21 19.73
C SER A 141 -4.30 -10.11 19.27
N ASP A 142 -4.20 -11.31 19.83
CA ASP A 142 -3.17 -12.28 19.41
C ASP A 142 -3.32 -12.67 17.92
N ALA A 143 -4.56 -12.64 17.40
CA ALA A 143 -4.83 -12.82 15.98
C ALA A 143 -4.26 -11.68 15.14
N ASP A 144 -4.36 -10.43 15.60
CA ASP A 144 -3.76 -9.28 14.92
C ASP A 144 -2.23 -9.38 14.92
N LEU A 145 -1.63 -9.83 16.03
CA LEU A 145 -0.19 -10.07 16.07
C LEU A 145 0.21 -11.17 15.09
N GLY A 146 -0.54 -12.27 15.02
CA GLY A 146 -0.34 -13.33 14.03
C GLY A 146 -0.39 -12.82 12.59
N ASN A 147 -1.36 -11.96 12.27
CA ASN A 147 -1.47 -11.30 10.97
C ASN A 147 -0.26 -10.39 10.69
N ILE A 148 0.18 -9.59 11.67
CA ILE A 148 1.40 -8.75 11.53
C ILE A 148 2.63 -9.63 11.25
N ILE A 149 2.78 -10.77 11.93
CA ILE A 149 3.88 -11.71 11.67
C ILE A 149 3.79 -12.26 10.24
N ALA A 150 2.59 -12.65 9.78
CA ALA A 150 2.39 -13.10 8.40
C ALA A 150 2.80 -12.01 7.40
N TYR A 151 2.43 -10.75 7.66
CA TYR A 151 2.84 -9.61 6.86
C TYR A 151 4.35 -9.40 6.82
N VAL A 152 5.01 -9.29 7.98
CA VAL A 152 6.46 -9.06 8.03
C VAL A 152 7.24 -10.20 7.37
N ARG A 153 6.77 -11.44 7.49
CA ARG A 153 7.36 -12.60 6.78
C ARG A 153 7.13 -12.56 5.28
N SER A 154 6.01 -12.00 4.82
CA SER A 154 5.74 -11.81 3.38
C SER A 154 6.69 -10.82 2.70
N LEU A 155 7.34 -9.95 3.49
CA LEU A 155 8.31 -8.95 3.01
C LEU A 155 9.73 -9.50 2.86
N GLN A 156 9.93 -10.81 3.00
CA GLN A 156 11.23 -11.44 2.83
C GLN A 156 11.36 -11.96 1.41
N GLU A 157 12.38 -11.49 0.69
CA GLU A 157 12.67 -11.83 -0.70
C GLU A 157 13.86 -12.79 -0.75
N PRO A 158 13.64 -14.09 -1.01
CA PRO A 158 14.73 -15.05 -1.10
C PRO A 158 15.76 -14.64 -2.16
N GLY A 159 17.04 -14.75 -1.83
CA GLY A 159 18.14 -14.43 -2.74
C GLY A 159 18.54 -12.95 -2.79
N GLN A 160 17.80 -12.06 -2.13
CA GLN A 160 18.24 -10.68 -1.91
C GLN A 160 19.13 -10.58 -0.66
N PRO A 161 20.15 -9.72 -0.66
CA PRO A 161 20.93 -9.43 0.54
C PRO A 161 20.01 -8.97 1.67
N THR A 162 20.28 -9.43 2.89
CA THR A 162 19.54 -8.94 4.05
C THR A 162 19.83 -7.46 4.28
N ALA A 163 18.82 -6.71 4.70
CA ALA A 163 18.94 -5.31 5.03
C ALA A 163 19.92 -5.13 6.19
N SER A 164 21.03 -4.42 5.94
CA SER A 164 22.03 -4.10 6.95
C SER A 164 21.88 -2.68 7.49
N LEU A 165 22.21 -2.50 8.76
CA LEU A 165 22.34 -1.17 9.40
C LEU A 165 23.66 -0.47 9.07
N ASP A 166 24.61 -1.16 8.42
CA ASP A 166 25.96 -0.63 8.15
C ASP A 166 25.91 0.69 7.35
N ASN A 167 24.83 0.89 6.58
CA ASN A 167 24.60 2.09 5.79
C ASN A 167 23.98 3.25 6.59
N TRP A 168 23.50 3.03 7.81
CA TRP A 168 22.95 4.08 8.69
C TRP A 168 23.98 4.59 9.70
N ALA A 169 24.98 3.77 10.02
CA ALA A 169 26.08 4.13 10.92
C ALA A 169 27.17 4.95 10.22
N LYS A 170 27.22 4.92 8.88
CA LYS A 170 28.01 5.86 8.11
C LYS A 170 27.24 7.17 8.03
N PRO A 171 27.86 8.33 8.33
CA PRO A 171 27.31 9.60 7.86
C PRO A 171 26.93 9.42 6.38
N LEU A 172 25.86 10.05 5.93
CA LEU A 172 25.62 10.20 4.49
C LEU A 172 26.69 11.12 3.87
N VAL A 173 27.97 10.89 4.16
CA VAL A 173 28.95 10.86 3.11
C VAL A 173 28.50 9.69 2.24
N VAL A 174 27.68 9.99 1.23
CA VAL A 174 27.90 9.29 -0.02
C VAL A 174 29.40 9.41 -0.22
N ALA A 175 30.12 8.29 -0.13
CA ALA A 175 31.46 8.24 -0.66
C ALA A 175 31.25 8.47 -2.16
N SER A 176 31.10 9.74 -2.52
CA SER A 176 31.44 10.23 -3.83
C SER A 176 32.87 9.71 -3.99
N PRO A 177 33.17 8.84 -4.96
CA PRO A 177 34.56 8.50 -5.23
C PRO A 177 35.28 9.84 -5.34
N ALA A 178 36.26 10.07 -4.48
CA ALA A 178 36.89 11.36 -4.24
C ALA A 178 36.98 12.16 -5.55
N GLY A 179 36.23 13.26 -5.65
CA GLY A 179 36.28 14.19 -6.78
C GLY A 179 35.79 13.69 -8.15
N GLY A 180 35.15 12.53 -8.26
CA GLY A 180 34.58 12.05 -9.53
C GLY A 180 33.20 12.65 -9.83
N ALA A 181 33.00 13.16 -11.06
CA ALA A 181 31.68 13.56 -11.53
C ALA A 181 30.66 12.41 -11.35
N PRO A 182 29.38 12.70 -11.02
CA PRO A 182 28.39 11.66 -10.88
C PRO A 182 28.30 10.87 -12.19
N SER A 183 28.35 9.55 -12.10
CA SER A 183 28.16 8.65 -13.23
C SER A 183 27.04 7.68 -12.88
N GLY A 184 26.12 7.48 -13.83
CA GLY A 184 24.87 6.73 -13.62
C GLY A 184 23.61 7.61 -13.71
N PRO A 185 22.41 7.06 -13.48
CA PRO A 185 21.15 7.79 -13.57
C PRO A 185 21.07 8.99 -12.60
N GLU A 186 21.84 9.00 -11.50
CA GLU A 186 21.93 10.16 -10.61
C GLU A 186 22.68 11.37 -11.23
N ALA A 187 23.51 11.15 -12.26
CA ALA A 187 24.18 12.22 -13.00
C ALA A 187 23.18 13.14 -13.71
N ALA A 188 22.09 12.57 -14.23
CA ALA A 188 21.03 13.34 -14.87
C ALA A 188 20.31 14.26 -13.88
N LEU A 189 20.10 13.81 -12.64
CA LEU A 189 19.49 14.63 -11.59
C LEU A 189 20.42 15.76 -11.15
N PHE A 190 21.71 15.49 -11.03
CA PHE A 190 22.72 16.52 -10.75
C PHE A 190 22.76 17.58 -11.85
N VAL A 191 22.78 17.16 -13.12
CA VAL A 191 22.73 18.08 -14.26
C VAL A 191 21.44 18.90 -14.24
N ALA A 192 20.29 18.27 -13.98
CA ALA A 192 19.00 18.95 -13.98
C ALA A 192 18.82 19.97 -12.83
N SER A 193 19.46 19.74 -11.68
CA SER A 193 19.12 20.48 -10.45
C SER A 193 20.26 21.34 -9.90
N CYS A 194 21.51 20.93 -10.12
CA CYS A 194 22.66 21.49 -9.42
C CYS A 194 23.67 22.15 -10.38
N SER A 195 23.76 21.66 -11.62
CA SER A 195 24.82 22.08 -12.56
C SER A 195 24.78 23.56 -12.93
N SER A 196 23.60 24.18 -12.90
CA SER A 196 23.45 25.61 -13.20
C SER A 196 24.21 26.49 -12.22
N CYS A 197 24.40 26.05 -10.97
CA CYS A 197 25.10 26.80 -9.93
C CYS A 197 26.46 26.21 -9.55
N HIS A 198 26.68 24.91 -9.78
CA HIS A 198 27.91 24.23 -9.36
C HIS A 198 28.76 23.70 -10.52
N GLY A 199 28.41 24.05 -11.77
CA GLY A 199 29.06 23.52 -12.96
C GLY A 199 28.60 22.10 -13.29
N ALA A 200 28.75 21.70 -14.56
CA ALA A 200 28.29 20.40 -15.07
C ALA A 200 28.87 19.19 -14.33
N ASP A 201 30.04 19.36 -13.71
CA ASP A 201 30.78 18.35 -12.98
C ASP A 201 30.86 18.63 -11.47
N GLY A 202 30.21 19.69 -10.96
CA GLY A 202 30.30 20.09 -9.56
C GLY A 202 31.57 20.82 -9.16
N GLY A 203 32.41 21.23 -10.12
CA GLY A 203 33.65 21.99 -9.88
C GLY A 203 33.45 23.44 -9.41
N GLY A 204 32.22 23.93 -9.41
CA GLY A 204 31.87 25.32 -9.09
C GLY A 204 31.91 26.23 -10.31
N VAL A 205 31.27 27.38 -10.18
CA VAL A 205 31.29 28.49 -11.14
C VAL A 205 31.55 29.77 -10.36
N GLU A 206 32.61 30.48 -10.73
CA GLU A 206 33.04 31.69 -10.03
C GLU A 206 31.90 32.71 -9.95
N GLY A 207 31.61 33.20 -8.75
CA GLY A 207 30.53 34.16 -8.50
C GLY A 207 29.11 33.60 -8.46
N LEU A 208 28.90 32.31 -8.78
CA LEU A 208 27.57 31.69 -8.78
C LEU A 208 27.43 30.53 -7.79
N GLY A 209 28.43 29.64 -7.69
CA GLY A 209 28.42 28.60 -6.67
C GLY A 209 29.77 27.93 -6.47
N LYS A 210 30.07 27.63 -5.21
CA LYS A 210 31.34 27.02 -4.78
C LYS A 210 31.51 25.60 -5.34
N SER A 211 32.75 25.13 -5.43
CA SER A 211 33.05 23.72 -5.71
C SER A 211 32.37 22.82 -4.67
N LEU A 212 31.73 21.74 -5.13
CA LEU A 212 31.19 20.69 -4.27
C LEU A 212 32.21 19.57 -4.02
N LYS A 213 33.28 19.54 -4.82
CA LYS A 213 34.33 18.51 -4.74
C LYS A 213 35.23 18.69 -3.52
N ASP A 214 35.27 19.88 -2.94
CA ASP A 214 36.19 20.25 -1.85
C ASP A 214 35.52 20.32 -0.46
N SER A 215 34.35 19.68 -0.30
CA SER A 215 33.51 19.84 0.90
C SER A 215 33.94 19.02 2.14
N GLU A 216 35.03 18.27 2.08
CA GLU A 216 35.55 17.46 3.19
C GLU A 216 36.68 18.14 3.99
N ARG A 217 36.59 19.46 4.23
CA ARG A 217 37.51 20.15 5.15
C ARG A 217 36.82 20.84 6.32
#